data_AF-A0A061HTL6-F1
#
_entry.id   AF-A0A061HTL6-F1
#
_cell.length_a   1.000
_cell.length_b   1.000
_cell.length_c   1.000
_cell.angle_alpha   90.00
_cell.angle_beta   90.00
_cell.angle_gamma   90.00
#
_symmetry.space_group_name_H-M   'P 1'
#
loop_
_entity.id
_entity.type
_entity.pdbx_description
1 polymer ?
#
loop_
_entity_poly.entity_id
_entity_poly.type
_entity_poly.pdbx_seq_one_letter_code
_entity_poly.pdbx_strand_id
1 'polypeptide(L)'
;MTSPSSSSLSSLEAINCLMRAIEIYTDMGRFTIAAKHHISIAEIYETELVDVEKAIAHYEQSADYYKGEESNSSANKCLLKVAGYAAQLEQYQKAIDIYEQVGTSAMDSPLLKYSAKDYFFKAALCHFCIDMLNAK
;
A
#
# COMPACT_ATOMS: atom_id res chain seq x y z
N MET A 1 -14.67 30.75 -12.69
CA MET A 1 -13.30 30.76 -13.25
C MET A 1 -12.43 31.45 -12.20
N THR A 2 -11.47 30.89 -11.48
CA THR A 2 -10.79 29.58 -11.44
C THR A 2 -10.00 29.59 -10.11
N SER A 3 -10.34 28.74 -9.14
CA SER A 3 -9.50 28.55 -7.94
C SER A 3 -9.42 27.08 -7.46
N PRO A 4 -9.06 26.08 -8.29
CA PRO A 4 -8.68 24.75 -7.78
C PRO A 4 -7.16 24.54 -7.63
N SER A 5 -6.32 25.57 -7.78
CA SER A 5 -4.86 25.40 -7.96
C SER A 5 -3.98 25.73 -6.74
N SER A 6 -4.53 26.12 -5.59
CA SER A 6 -3.71 26.46 -4.40
C SER A 6 -3.55 25.32 -3.39
N SER A 7 -4.53 24.42 -3.26
CA SER A 7 -4.43 23.28 -2.34
C SER A 7 -3.47 22.21 -2.85
N SER A 8 -3.52 21.87 -4.14
CA SER A 8 -2.65 20.85 -4.76
C SER A 8 -1.17 21.24 -4.80
N LEU A 9 -0.85 22.54 -4.77
CA LEU A 9 0.53 23.03 -4.72
C LEU A 9 1.17 22.73 -3.35
N SER A 10 0.40 22.95 -2.27
CA SER A 10 0.83 22.65 -0.90
C SER A 10 1.05 21.15 -0.69
N SER A 11 0.23 20.31 -1.32
CA SER A 11 0.35 18.85 -1.31
C SER A 11 1.67 18.36 -1.88
N LEU A 12 2.06 18.92 -3.03
CA LEU A 12 3.26 18.52 -3.75
C LEU A 12 4.53 18.96 -3.00
N GLU A 13 4.50 20.13 -2.37
CA GLU A 13 5.58 20.61 -1.50
C GLU A 13 5.70 19.77 -0.22
N ALA A 14 4.58 19.33 0.36
CA ALA A 14 4.58 18.39 1.47
C ALA A 14 5.22 17.05 1.09
N ILE A 15 4.85 16.49 -0.08
CA ILE A 15 5.47 15.27 -0.60
C ILE A 15 6.99 15.47 -0.78
N ASN A 16 7.43 16.56 -1.39
CA ASN A 16 8.85 16.84 -1.58
C ASN A 16 9.62 16.94 -0.26
N CYS A 17 9.03 17.59 0.76
CA CYS A 17 9.62 17.65 2.10
C CYS A 17 9.71 16.26 2.74
N LEU A 18 8.67 15.43 2.61
CA LEU A 18 8.66 14.06 3.12
C LEU A 18 9.66 13.15 2.39
N MET A 19 9.81 13.30 1.06
CA MET A 19 10.80 12.56 0.28
C MET A 19 12.22 12.86 0.75
N ARG A 20 12.56 14.14 0.98
CA ARG A 20 13.86 14.51 1.57
C ARG A 20 14.05 13.96 2.97
N ALA A 21 12.99 13.96 3.79
CA ALA A 21 13.05 13.35 5.11
C ALA A 21 13.35 11.84 5.01
N ILE A 22 12.70 11.13 4.08
CA ILE A 22 12.95 9.71 3.82
C ILE A 22 14.41 9.47 3.45
N GLU A 23 14.98 10.26 2.53
CA GLU A 23 16.39 10.12 2.12
C GLU A 23 17.33 10.23 3.33
N ILE A 24 17.12 11.24 4.19
CA ILE A 24 17.92 11.44 5.41
C ILE A 24 17.74 10.27 6.38
N TYR A 25 16.50 9.82 6.64
CA TYR A 25 16.26 8.72 7.56
C TYR A 25 16.77 7.37 7.04
N THR A 26 16.76 7.19 5.72
CA THR A 26 17.29 5.98 5.07
C THR A 26 18.82 5.97 5.19
N ASP A 27 19.49 7.10 4.97
CA ASP A 27 20.95 7.27 5.17
C ASP A 27 21.35 7.04 6.65
N MET A 28 20.52 7.49 7.59
CA MET A 28 20.69 7.25 9.02
C MET A 28 20.36 5.81 9.48
N GLY A 29 19.91 4.92 8.58
CA GLY A 29 19.50 3.55 8.89
C GLY A 29 18.23 3.44 9.74
N ARG A 30 17.38 4.49 9.75
CA ARG A 30 16.10 4.53 10.48
C ARG A 30 14.93 4.18 9.55
N PHE A 31 14.92 2.93 9.07
CA PHE A 31 13.93 2.45 8.10
C PHE A 31 12.50 2.48 8.62
N THR A 32 12.30 2.26 9.91
CA THR A 32 10.97 2.35 10.55
C THR A 32 10.35 3.76 10.48
N ILE A 33 11.17 4.82 10.49
CA ILE A 33 10.71 6.21 10.36
C ILE A 33 10.51 6.56 8.88
N ALA A 34 11.44 6.15 8.02
CA ALA A 34 11.31 6.29 6.57
C ALA A 34 10.02 5.65 6.05
N ALA A 35 9.68 4.44 6.52
CA ALA A 35 8.44 3.74 6.17
C ALA A 35 7.18 4.52 6.56
N LYS A 36 7.16 5.16 7.75
CA LYS A 36 6.04 6.01 8.16
C LYS A 36 5.86 7.19 7.22
N HIS A 37 6.95 7.84 6.82
CA HIS A 37 6.89 8.93 5.86
C HIS A 37 6.41 8.45 4.48
N HIS A 38 6.83 7.26 4.03
CA HIS A 38 6.31 6.64 2.81
C HIS A 38 4.79 6.42 2.86
N ILE A 39 4.25 5.95 3.99
CA ILE A 39 2.79 5.83 4.18
C ILE A 39 2.13 7.20 4.04
N SER A 40 2.63 8.23 4.72
CA SER A 40 2.05 9.57 4.64
C SER A 40 2.07 10.14 3.22
N ILE A 41 3.15 9.93 2.46
CA ILE A 41 3.20 10.30 1.04
C ILE A 41 2.11 9.56 0.25
N ALA A 42 1.95 8.26 0.48
CA ALA A 42 0.95 7.45 -0.21
C ALA A 42 -0.49 7.89 0.13
N GLU A 43 -0.76 8.27 1.38
CA GLU A 43 -2.06 8.83 1.82
C GLU A 43 -2.35 10.18 1.15
N ILE A 44 -1.34 11.03 0.94
CA ILE A 44 -1.48 12.30 0.18
C ILE A 44 -1.79 12.00 -1.29
N TYR A 45 -1.10 11.03 -1.90
CA TYR A 45 -1.38 10.62 -3.28
C TYR A 45 -2.80 10.04 -3.43
N GLU A 46 -3.29 9.31 -2.43
CA GLU A 46 -4.65 8.76 -2.38
C GLU A 46 -5.71 9.87 -2.28
N THR A 47 -5.52 10.83 -1.37
CA THR A 47 -6.56 11.80 -1.00
C THR A 47 -6.57 13.07 -1.84
N GLU A 48 -5.40 13.59 -2.19
CA GLU A 48 -5.28 14.92 -2.82
C GLU A 48 -5.01 14.84 -4.32
N LEU A 49 -4.17 13.89 -4.75
CA LEU A 49 -3.74 13.77 -6.15
C LEU A 49 -4.48 12.67 -6.93
N VAL A 50 -5.20 11.79 -6.23
CA VAL A 50 -5.93 10.63 -6.79
C VAL A 50 -5.04 9.79 -7.73
N ASP A 51 -3.73 9.76 -7.44
CA ASP A 51 -2.72 9.01 -8.20
C ASP A 51 -2.45 7.70 -7.46
N VAL A 52 -3.32 6.73 -7.74
CA VAL A 52 -3.34 5.42 -7.09
C VAL A 52 -2.11 4.60 -7.43
N GLU A 53 -1.56 4.76 -8.65
CA GLU A 53 -0.35 4.06 -9.09
C GLU A 53 0.87 4.48 -8.28
N LYS A 54 1.08 5.79 -8.07
CA LYS A 54 2.17 6.26 -7.20
C LYS A 54 1.95 5.89 -5.74
N ALA A 55 0.72 5.96 -5.26
CA ALA A 55 0.39 5.54 -3.90
C ALA A 55 0.80 4.08 -3.64
N ILE A 56 0.49 3.17 -4.59
CA ILE A 56 0.90 1.76 -4.51
C ILE A 56 2.41 1.63 -4.37
N ALA A 57 3.19 2.29 -5.22
CA ALA A 57 4.65 2.19 -5.18
C ALA A 57 5.22 2.62 -3.81
N HIS A 58 4.71 3.71 -3.24
CA HIS A 58 5.13 4.16 -1.91
C HIS A 58 4.68 3.22 -0.79
N TYR A 59 3.47 2.64 -0.87
CA TYR A 59 3.01 1.64 0.11
C TYR A 59 3.80 0.33 0.03
N GLU A 60 4.17 -0.13 -1.18
CA GLU A 60 5.03 -1.31 -1.37
C GLU A 60 6.40 -1.09 -0.73
N GLN A 61 7.02 0.05 -1.02
CA GLN A 61 8.33 0.37 -0.45
C GLN A 61 8.28 0.49 1.09
N SER A 62 7.22 1.05 1.64
CA SER A 62 6.97 1.03 3.08
C SER A 62 6.82 -0.39 3.64
N ALA A 63 6.10 -1.27 2.93
CA ALA A 63 5.92 -2.66 3.34
C ALA A 63 7.26 -3.40 3.38
N ASP A 64 8.12 -3.20 2.39
CA ASP A 64 9.46 -3.79 2.34
C ASP A 64 10.34 -3.33 3.50
N TYR A 65 10.33 -2.04 3.83
CA TYR A 65 11.03 -1.53 5.01
C TYR A 65 10.51 -2.17 6.31
N TYR A 66 9.19 -2.30 6.48
CA TYR A 66 8.63 -2.96 7.66
C TYR A 66 8.93 -4.47 7.72
N LYS A 67 9.01 -5.13 6.56
CA LYS A 67 9.36 -6.55 6.46
C LYS A 67 10.83 -6.79 6.84
N GLY A 68 11.73 -5.89 6.44
CA GLY A 68 13.15 -5.93 6.82
C GLY A 68 13.37 -5.74 8.33
N GLU A 69 12.53 -4.94 8.99
CA GLU A 69 12.58 -4.68 10.43
C GLU A 69 11.79 -5.71 11.26
N GLU A 70 11.42 -6.86 10.67
CA GLU A 70 10.60 -7.93 11.28
C GLU A 70 9.21 -7.48 11.78
N SER A 71 8.75 -6.31 11.33
CA SER A 71 7.46 -5.71 11.73
C SER A 71 6.32 -6.16 10.81
N ASN A 72 6.01 -7.46 10.84
CA ASN A 72 4.99 -8.09 10.00
C ASN A 72 3.60 -7.43 10.09
N SER A 73 3.15 -7.00 11.27
CA SER A 73 1.84 -6.35 11.44
C SER A 73 1.70 -5.06 10.61
N SER A 74 2.74 -4.23 10.61
CA SER A 74 2.76 -2.96 9.86
C SER A 74 2.94 -3.20 8.36
N ALA A 75 3.78 -4.18 7.99
CA ALA A 75 3.95 -4.61 6.60
C ALA A 75 2.61 -5.09 6.02
N ASN A 76 1.90 -5.97 6.73
CA ASN A 76 0.58 -6.48 6.34
C ASN A 76 -0.42 -5.33 6.12
N LYS A 77 -0.43 -4.31 6.98
CA LYS A 77 -1.31 -3.14 6.81
C LYS A 77 -1.03 -2.40 5.50
N CYS A 78 0.24 -2.21 5.14
CA CYS A 78 0.65 -1.57 3.89
C CYS A 78 0.29 -2.44 2.68
N LEU A 79 0.59 -3.75 2.74
CA LEU A 79 0.29 -4.70 1.67
C LEU A 79 -1.21 -4.80 1.39
N LEU A 80 -2.07 -4.74 2.41
CA LEU A 80 -3.53 -4.74 2.22
C LEU A 80 -4.03 -3.51 1.47
N LYS A 81 -3.40 -2.35 1.72
CA LYS A 81 -3.67 -1.11 0.97
C LYS A 81 -3.22 -1.28 -0.49
N VAL A 82 -2.00 -1.80 -0.72
CA VAL A 82 -1.51 -2.10 -2.07
C VAL A 82 -2.47 -3.02 -2.83
N ALA A 83 -2.88 -4.13 -2.23
CA ALA A 83 -3.77 -5.09 -2.87
C ALA A 83 -5.14 -4.47 -3.20
N GLY A 84 -5.69 -3.65 -2.30
CA GLY A 84 -6.96 -2.95 -2.52
C GLY A 84 -6.91 -1.94 -3.66
N TYR A 85 -5.79 -1.25 -3.84
CA TYR A 85 -5.58 -0.33 -4.96
C TYR A 85 -5.22 -1.05 -6.26
N ALA A 86 -4.41 -2.11 -6.20
CA ALA A 86 -4.08 -2.94 -7.34
C ALA A 86 -5.34 -3.58 -7.94
N ALA A 87 -6.29 -4.02 -7.10
CA ALA A 87 -7.58 -4.53 -7.56
C ALA A 87 -8.44 -3.46 -8.27
N GLN A 88 -8.30 -2.18 -7.91
CA GLN A 88 -8.99 -1.07 -8.59
C GLN A 88 -8.35 -0.73 -9.95
N LEU A 89 -7.04 -0.95 -10.08
CA LEU A 89 -6.29 -0.79 -11.34
C LEU A 89 -6.38 -2.00 -12.27
N GLU A 90 -7.33 -2.91 -12.02
CA GLU A 90 -7.50 -4.18 -12.74
C GLU A 90 -6.28 -5.12 -12.66
N GLN A 91 -5.33 -4.84 -11.78
CA GLN A 91 -4.16 -5.69 -11.49
C GLN A 91 -4.52 -6.78 -10.48
N TYR A 92 -5.56 -7.56 -10.80
CA TYR A 92 -6.09 -8.58 -9.91
C TYR A 92 -5.05 -9.67 -9.58
N GLN A 93 -4.19 -10.04 -10.53
CA GLN A 93 -3.14 -11.04 -10.30
C GLN A 93 -2.21 -10.61 -9.16
N LYS A 94 -1.74 -9.36 -9.21
CA LYS A 94 -0.88 -8.78 -8.17
C LYS A 94 -1.61 -8.68 -6.83
N ALA A 95 -2.89 -8.30 -6.85
CA ALA A 95 -3.69 -8.22 -5.63
C ALA A 95 -3.86 -9.60 -4.95
N ILE A 96 -4.08 -10.67 -5.73
CA ILE A 96 -4.19 -12.04 -5.23
C ILE A 96 -2.90 -12.47 -4.56
N ASP A 97 -1.76 -12.35 -5.23
CA ASP A 97 -0.46 -12.77 -4.71
C ASP A 97 -0.17 -12.08 -3.35
N ILE A 98 -0.53 -10.81 -3.24
CA ILE A 98 -0.39 -10.03 -2.00
C ILE A 98 -1.37 -10.51 -0.93
N TYR A 99 -2.65 -10.72 -1.26
CA TYR A 99 -3.64 -11.22 -0.30
C TYR A 99 -3.30 -12.62 0.22
N GLU A 100 -2.76 -13.50 -0.61
CA GLU A 100 -2.29 -14.83 -0.19
C GLU A 100 -1.06 -14.74 0.72
N GLN A 101 -0.12 -13.85 0.40
CA GLN A 101 1.06 -13.63 1.24
C GLN A 101 0.67 -13.09 2.62
N VAL A 102 -0.20 -12.07 2.66
CA VAL A 102 -0.71 -11.50 3.92
C VAL A 102 -1.57 -12.51 4.68
N GLY A 103 -2.39 -13.29 3.95
CA GLY A 103 -3.21 -14.36 4.51
C GLY A 103 -2.36 -15.43 5.20
N THR A 104 -1.31 -15.90 4.54
CA THR A 104 -0.34 -16.85 5.11
C THR A 104 0.35 -16.29 6.35
N SER A 105 0.80 -15.04 6.28
CA SER A 105 1.44 -14.36 7.42
C SER A 105 0.49 -14.15 8.59
N ALA A 106 -0.80 -13.93 8.32
CA ALA A 106 -1.84 -13.77 9.33
C ALA A 106 -2.25 -15.11 9.97
N MET A 107 -2.14 -16.24 9.27
CA MET A 107 -2.43 -17.57 9.81
C MET A 107 -1.44 -17.99 10.91
N ASP A 108 -0.21 -17.49 10.85
CA ASP A 108 0.82 -17.78 11.84
C ASP A 108 0.54 -17.13 13.20
N SER A 109 -0.30 -16.08 13.23
CA SER A 109 -0.74 -15.43 14.47
C SER A 109 -2.19 -15.82 14.82
N PRO A 110 -2.43 -16.51 15.96
CA PRO A 110 -3.78 -16.95 16.33
C PRO A 110 -4.76 -15.78 16.56
N LEU A 111 -4.26 -14.57 16.80
CA LEU A 111 -5.05 -13.34 16.93
C LEU A 111 -5.64 -12.85 15.60
N LEU A 112 -4.92 -13.08 14.49
CA LEU A 112 -5.30 -12.60 13.15
C LEU A 112 -6.11 -13.63 12.35
N LYS A 113 -6.41 -14.80 12.94
CA LYS A 113 -7.13 -15.90 12.28
C LYS A 113 -8.51 -15.49 11.74
N TYR A 114 -9.20 -14.56 12.40
CA TYR A 114 -10.46 -14.01 11.90
C TYR A 114 -10.25 -13.11 10.68
N SER A 115 -9.21 -12.28 10.69
CA SER A 115 -8.85 -11.40 9.58
C SER A 115 -8.36 -12.17 8.35
N ALA A 116 -7.67 -13.31 8.55
CA ALA A 116 -7.21 -14.16 7.45
C ALA A 116 -8.36 -14.60 6.52
N LYS A 117 -9.55 -14.89 7.07
CA LYS A 117 -10.72 -15.25 6.27
C LYS A 117 -11.15 -14.14 5.30
N ASP A 118 -11.10 -12.89 5.75
CA ASP A 118 -11.45 -11.73 4.92
C ASP A 118 -10.45 -11.55 3.77
N TYR A 119 -9.15 -11.77 4.03
CA TYR A 119 -8.10 -11.69 3.01
C TYR A 119 -8.25 -12.77 1.94
N PHE A 120 -8.46 -14.03 2.33
CA PHE A 120 -8.72 -15.12 1.37
C PHE A 120 -10.02 -14.92 0.60
N PHE A 121 -11.05 -14.35 1.24
CA PHE A 121 -12.30 -14.01 0.53
C PHE A 121 -12.07 -12.93 -0.53
N LYS A 122 -11.30 -11.89 -0.22
CA LYS A 122 -10.90 -10.85 -1.19
C LYS A 122 -10.06 -11.43 -2.33
N ALA A 123 -9.12 -12.33 -2.05
CA ALA A 123 -8.33 -13.02 -3.07
C ALA A 123 -9.23 -13.85 -4.00
N ALA A 124 -10.17 -14.63 -3.45
CA ALA A 124 -11.10 -15.44 -4.23
C ALA A 124 -12.01 -14.59 -5.13
N LEU A 125 -12.47 -13.42 -4.64
CA LEU A 125 -13.22 -12.47 -5.46
C LEU A 125 -12.37 -11.91 -6.61
N CYS A 126 -11.11 -11.57 -6.35
CA CYS A 126 -10.19 -11.12 -7.40
C CYS A 126 -9.97 -12.21 -8.46
N HIS A 127 -9.83 -13.48 -8.07
CA HIS A 127 -9.75 -14.62 -9.00
C HIS A 127 -10.99 -14.70 -9.89
N PHE A 128 -12.18 -14.58 -9.31
CA PHE A 128 -13.44 -14.62 -10.07
C PHE A 128 -13.53 -13.47 -11.09
N CYS A 129 -13.05 -12.27 -10.73
CA CYS A 129 -12.98 -11.14 -11.65
C CYS A 129 -12.02 -11.41 -12.82
N ILE A 130 -10.85 -12.03 -12.58
CA ILE A 130 -9.92 -12.43 -13.65
C ILE A 130 -10.58 -13.44 -14.58
N ASP A 131 -11.20 -14.48 -14.04
CA ASP A 131 -11.82 -15.53 -14.86
C ASP A 131 -12.94 -14.98 -15.74
N MET A 132 -13.73 -14.02 -15.25
CA MET A 132 -14.73 -13.30 -16.04
C MET A 132 -14.12 -12.40 -17.12
N LEU A 133 -12.99 -11.76 -16.85
CA LEU A 133 -12.26 -10.94 -17.83
C LEU A 133 -11.59 -11.79 -18.91
N ASN A 134 -11.05 -12.95 -18.54
CA ASN A 134 -10.32 -13.85 -19.42
C ASN A 134 -11.25 -14.79 -20.22
N ALA A 135 -12.50 -14.98 -19.79
CA ALA A 135 -13.52 -15.75 -20.50
C ALA A 135 -14.20 -14.98 -21.66
N LYS A 136 -13.74 -13.76 -21.98
CA LYS A 136 -14.30 -12.86 -23.00
C LYS A 136 -13.40 -12.80 -24.22
#